data_AF-A0A1Q7YH36-F1
#
_entry.id   AF-A0A1Q7YH36-F1
#
_cell.length_a   1.000
_cell.length_b   1.000
_cell.length_c   1.000
_cell.angle_alpha   90.00
_cell.angle_beta   90.00
_cell.angle_gamma   90.00
#
_symmetry.space_group_name_H-M   'P 1'
#
loop_
_entity.id
_entity.type
_entity.pdbx_description
1 polymer ?
#
loop_
_entity_poly.entity_id
_entity_poly.type
_entity_poly.pdbx_seq_one_letter_code
_entity_poly.pdbx_strand_id
1 'polypeptide(L)' 'MLRDALDPGADNAYPYFPRRADGSPLWSDSAETDGIRIDGVIPMPRGSRFIIRDGRRIAIDVTPRNTDGAPVNPPSL' A
#
# COMPACT_ATOMS: atom_id res chain seq x y z
N MET A 1 18.66 2.11 9.85
CA MET A 1 17.38 1.55 10.31
C MET A 1 16.37 1.78 9.20
N LEU A 2 15.66 0.74 8.75
CA LEU A 2 14.55 0.87 7.81
C LEU A 2 13.27 1.15 8.62
N ARG A 3 12.40 2.03 8.13
CA ARG A 3 11.08 2.32 8.73
C ARG A 3 10.02 1.64 7.88
N ASP A 4 9.04 1.00 8.51
CA ASP A 4 7.90 0.44 7.78
C ASP A 4 6.94 1.59 7.41
N ALA A 5 6.46 1.58 6.17
CA ALA A 5 5.43 2.52 5.72
C ALA A 5 4.10 2.33 6.48
N LEU A 6 3.91 1.15 7.07
CA LEU A 6 2.75 0.77 7.88
C LEU A 6 3.02 0.87 9.39
N ASP A 7 4.16 1.43 9.83
CA ASP A 7 4.38 1.73 11.24
C ASP A 7 3.45 2.89 11.67
N PRO A 8 2.53 2.69 12.64
CA PRO A 8 1.66 3.77 13.10
C PRO A 8 2.45 4.81 13.91
N GLY A 9 2.10 6.09 13.70
CA GLY A 9 2.53 7.18 14.58
C GLY A 9 1.78 7.16 15.92
N ALA A 10 2.15 8.06 16.83
CA ALA A 10 1.49 8.20 18.14
C ALA A 10 -0.02 8.51 18.06
N ASP A 11 -0.47 9.01 16.91
CA ASP A 11 -1.82 9.43 16.57
C ASP A 11 -2.45 8.55 15.48
N ASN A 12 -1.87 7.39 15.17
CA ASN A 12 -2.26 6.52 14.04
C ASN A 12 -2.13 7.18 12.64
N ALA A 13 -1.33 8.24 12.46
CA ALA A 13 -1.25 8.96 11.19
C ALA A 13 -0.37 8.32 10.07
N TYR A 14 0.21 7.13 10.31
CA TYR A 14 1.15 6.45 9.37
C TYR A 14 2.12 7.42 8.66
N PRO A 15 3.05 8.06 9.39
CA PRO A 15 3.84 9.18 8.89
C PRO A 15 4.79 8.82 7.73
N TYR A 16 5.12 7.54 7.58
CA TYR A 16 5.99 7.03 6.52
C TYR A 16 5.21 6.45 5.33
N PHE A 17 3.88 6.52 5.35
CA PHE A 17 3.06 6.06 4.24
C PHE A 17 3.33 6.91 2.98
N PRO A 18 3.47 6.30 1.78
CA PRO A 18 3.61 7.03 0.53
C PRO A 18 2.50 8.05 0.30
N ARG A 19 2.83 9.31 0.09
CA ARG A 19 1.86 10.40 -0.11
C ARG A 19 2.22 11.25 -1.31
N ARG A 20 1.20 11.88 -1.91
CA ARG A 20 1.40 12.97 -2.87
C ARG A 20 1.84 14.25 -2.14
N ALA A 21 2.23 15.25 -2.92
CA ALA A 21 2.59 16.57 -2.40
C ALA A 21 1.45 17.25 -1.61
N ASP A 22 0.18 16.89 -1.88
CA ASP A 22 -1.00 17.40 -1.17
C ASP A 22 -1.32 16.63 0.13
N GLY A 23 -0.47 15.68 0.54
CA GLY A 23 -0.67 14.87 1.74
C GLY A 23 -1.63 13.68 1.57
N SER A 24 -2.27 13.51 0.40
CA SER A 24 -3.14 12.38 0.13
C SER A 24 -2.35 11.06 0.07
N PRO A 25 -2.88 9.95 0.62
CA PRO A 25 -2.27 8.63 0.49
C PRO A 25 -2.16 8.23 -1.00
N LEU A 26 -0.99 7.68 -1.35
CA LEU A 26 -0.68 7.30 -2.72
C LEU A 26 -0.72 5.77 -2.86
N TRP A 27 -1.70 5.29 -3.62
CA TRP A 27 -1.96 3.88 -3.87
C TRP A 27 -1.63 3.47 -5.31
N SER A 28 -1.21 2.22 -5.49
CA SER A 28 -1.17 1.52 -6.79
C SER A 28 -2.35 0.55 -6.86
N ASP A 29 -3.28 0.83 -7.76
CA ASP A 29 -4.52 0.07 -7.93
C ASP A 29 -4.38 -1.07 -8.95
N SER A 30 -3.25 -1.17 -9.67
CA SER A 30 -3.02 -2.18 -10.70
C SER A 30 -1.64 -2.83 -10.63
N ALA A 31 -1.53 -4.06 -11.14
CA ALA A 31 -0.27 -4.80 -11.16
C ALA A 31 0.77 -4.13 -12.07
N GLU A 32 0.32 -3.45 -13.13
CA GLU A 32 1.19 -2.74 -14.07
C GLU A 32 1.88 -1.54 -13.43
N THR A 33 1.28 -0.94 -12.39
CA THR A 33 1.82 0.25 -11.72
C THR A 33 2.52 -0.04 -10.39
N ASP A 34 2.50 -1.29 -9.91
CA ASP A 34 3.19 -1.67 -8.68
C ASP A 34 4.70 -1.44 -8.80
N GLY A 35 5.29 -0.76 -7.82
CA GLY A 35 6.72 -0.43 -7.82
C GLY A 35 7.13 0.72 -8.76
N ILE A 36 6.21 1.25 -9.57
CA ILE A 36 6.47 2.40 -10.44
C ILE A 36 6.38 3.68 -9.62
N ARG A 37 7.38 4.55 -9.74
CA ARG A 37 7.37 5.86 -9.07
C ARG A 37 6.36 6.81 -9.71
N ILE A 38 5.56 7.47 -8.88
CA ILE A 38 4.71 8.60 -9.24
C ILE A 38 5.24 9.78 -8.43
N ASP A 39 5.65 10.85 -9.11
CA ASP A 39 6.22 12.06 -8.49
C ASP A 39 7.40 11.76 -7.53
N GLY A 40 8.23 10.78 -7.88
CA GLY A 40 9.41 10.37 -7.10
C GLY A 40 9.11 9.39 -5.95
N VAL A 41 7.84 9.08 -5.66
CA VAL A 41 7.41 8.18 -4.59
C VAL A 41 6.86 6.88 -5.17
N ILE A 42 7.16 5.75 -4.53
CA ILE A 42 6.56 4.45 -4.91
C ILE A 42 5.22 4.31 -4.17
N PRO A 43 4.08 4.20 -4.87
CA PRO A 43 2.78 4.01 -4.23
C PRO A 43 2.69 2.68 -3.47
N MET A 44 1.85 2.64 -2.44
CA MET A 44 1.52 1.40 -1.76
C MET A 44 0.57 0.55 -2.63
N PRO A 45 0.83 -0.74 -2.89
CA PRO A 45 -0.09 -1.57 -3.66
C PRO A 45 -1.38 -1.86 -2.88
N ARG A 46 -2.52 -1.91 -3.58
CA ARG A 46 -3.78 -2.44 -3.07
C ARG A 46 -4.64 -3.09 -4.14
N GLY A 47 -5.65 -3.84 -3.70
CA GLY A 47 -6.62 -4.54 -4.54
C GLY A 47 -6.15 -5.92 -5.00
N SER A 48 -6.89 -6.50 -5.96
CA SER A 48 -6.62 -7.84 -6.45
C SER A 48 -5.41 -7.89 -7.39
N ARG A 49 -4.57 -8.91 -7.24
CA ARG A 49 -3.45 -9.26 -8.12
C ARG A 49 -3.54 -10.71 -8.53
N PHE A 50 -3.13 -11.01 -9.76
CA PHE A 50 -3.00 -12.39 -10.20
C PHE A 50 -1.56 -12.84 -10.06
N ILE A 51 -1.34 -13.95 -9.36
CA ILE A 51 -0.04 -14.60 -9.28
C ILE A 51 -0.14 -16.03 -9.78
N ILE A 52 0.99 -16.58 -10.24
CA ILE A 52 1.11 -18.00 -10.52
C ILE A 52 1.68 -18.68 -9.27
N ARG A 53 0.92 -19.60 -8.69
CA ARG A 53 1.35 -20.43 -7.56
C ARG A 53 1.05 -21.88 -7.88
N ASP A 54 2.04 -22.75 -7.78
CA ASP A 54 1.93 -24.19 -8.08
C ASP A 54 1.33 -24.47 -9.47
N GLY A 55 1.76 -23.69 -10.48
CA GLY A 55 1.29 -23.81 -11.87
C GLY A 55 -0.13 -23.31 -12.12
N ARG A 56 -0.81 -22.74 -11.12
CA ARG A 56 -2.18 -22.21 -11.23
C ARG A 56 -2.20 -20.70 -11.09
N ARG A 57 -3.02 -20.04 -11.91
CA ARG A 57 -3.32 -18.62 -11.76
C ARG A 57 -4.33 -18.42 -10.64
N ILE A 58 -3.94 -17.73 -9.59
CA ILE A 58 -4.79 -17.39 -8.44
C ILE A 58 -4.89 -15.88 -8.28
N ALA A 59 -6.04 -15.39 -7.83
CA ALA A 59 -6.20 -14.01 -7.39
C ALA A 59 -5.85 -13.90 -5.91
N ILE A 60 -5.04 -12.92 -5.54
CA ILE A 60 -4.75 -12.53 -4.15
C ILE A 60 -5.14 -11.07 -3.97
N ASP A 61 -5.60 -10.70 -2.78
CA ASP A 61 -5.79 -9.29 -2.42
C ASP A 61 -4.53 -8.80 -1.70
N VAL A 62 -3.85 -7.81 -2.29
CA VAL A 62 -2.61 -7.24 -1.75
C VAL A 62 -2.84 -6.00 -0.89
N THR A 63 -4.10 -5.62 -0.65
CA THR A 63 -4.43 -4.50 0.23
C THR A 63 -3.88 -4.76 1.64
N PRO A 64 -3.02 -3.86 2.18
CA PRO A 64 -2.57 -3.97 3.56
C PRO A 64 -3.75 -3.96 4.52
N ARG A 65 -3.69 -4.81 5.56
CA ARG A 65 -4.77 -5.00 6.53
C ARG A 65 -4.24 -4.88 7.96
N ASN A 66 -5.11 -4.41 8.84
CA ASN A 66 -4.90 -4.44 10.28
C ASN A 66 -4.96 -5.89 10.80
N THR A 67 -4.66 -6.09 12.08
CA THR A 67 -4.71 -7.41 12.74
C THR A 67 -6.11 -8.02 12.79
N ASP A 68 -7.17 -7.20 12.70
CA ASP A 68 -8.57 -7.62 12.60
C ASP A 68 -9.00 -7.98 11.16
N GLY A 69 -8.11 -7.83 10.18
CA GLY A 69 -8.37 -8.09 8.78
C GLY A 69 -9.03 -6.93 8.02
N ALA A 70 -9.34 -5.80 8.66
CA ALA A 70 -9.86 -4.62 7.95
C ALA A 70 -8.77 -3.95 7.11
N PRO A 71 -9.09 -3.37 5.92
CA PRO A 71 -8.12 -2.62 5.13
C PRO A 71 -7.52 -1.44 5.89
N VAL A 72 -6.21 -1.24 5.76
CA VAL A 72 -5.53 -0.03 6.25
C VAL A 72 -5.97 1.15 5.40
N ASN A 73 -6.51 2.19 6.05
CA ASN A 73 -6.89 3.45 5.42
C ASN A 73 -6.14 4.60 6.10
N PRO A 74 -4.96 4.99 5.57
CA PRO A 74 -4.21 6.12 6.11
C PRO A 74 -5.03 7.40 5.96
N PRO A 75 -5.09 8.27 6.98
CA PRO A 75 -5.75 9.56 6.86
C PRO A 75 -4.97 10.46 5.91
N SER A 76 -5.65 11.39 5.23
CA SER A 76 -4.99 12.55 4.60
C SER A 76 -4.43 13.47 5.70
N LEU A 77 -3.37 14.21 5.38
CA LEU A 77 -2.78 15.22 6.27
C LEU A 77 -3.49 16.57 6.14
#